data_AF-A0A3R8VVD3-F1
#
_entry.id   AF-A0A3R8VVD3-F1
#
_cell.length_a   1.000
_cell.length_b   1.000
_cell.length_c   1.000
_cell.angle_alpha   90.00
_cell.angle_beta   90.00
_cell.angle_gamma   90.00
#
_symmetry.space_group_name_H-M   'P 1'
#
loop_
_entity.id
_entity.type
_entity.pdbx_description
1 polymer ?
#
loop_
_entity_poly.entity_id
_entity_poly.type
_entity_poly.pdbx_seq_one_letter_code
_entity_poly.pdbx_strand_id
1 'polypeptide(L)'
;MNMARNISRRGFLVSTGLVGAAVAAGALVACSSDDDGADVERPSPLAGAASLDRTTVVAHDPTGALTSAALFASTQVAVVVTDDTRLGDGASLSRDHGIPLLVVSSPADRDTVGAELDRLSPDHVLVLGGENAVPGDDDRTTHPVDGTTWPEKVPTGSTASRSGVALASTFTTPASAATAAASGLRLVRTPAADPRSTDESIDAVTGANADGSPVVALGDRFGDTDTVARRVHLAGEVSERIPGGGGVVFPGRRMVALYGHPSGPALGCLGEQDRDAAVTRAKEAADLYAPLSDVPVVPTFEIIATVAASEAGPSGTFSNYTDRGEIEPWIDAIVRGGGYAIIDVQPGREKLLTQVRHYEDLIRRPGVGVALDPEWRLGPGEQPLSQVGHVPAEEINEVVDWLDHLVAEEKLQQKLLMIHQFQLQMIRDRERMSVGTDNVCVAVHCDGHGGTDIKMETWNVVRKGLDPRIGLGWKNFYDEDQPMLTPEQTMQVRPAPDFVSYQ
;
A
#
# COMPACT_ATOMS: atom_id res chain seq x y z
N MET A 1 44.09 -21.54 53.34
CA MET A 1 42.87 -21.56 54.17
C MET A 1 41.71 -22.08 53.34
N ASN A 2 41.22 -23.28 53.70
CA ASN A 2 39.90 -23.91 53.49
C ASN A 2 39.15 -23.73 52.14
N MET A 3 39.03 -24.80 51.31
CA MET A 3 37.97 -25.85 51.32
C MET A 3 36.63 -25.35 50.74
N ALA A 4 35.86 -26.05 49.90
CA ALA A 4 35.86 -27.42 49.40
C ALA A 4 34.75 -27.65 48.33
N ARG A 5 34.98 -28.68 47.49
CA ARG A 5 34.06 -29.76 47.02
C ARG A 5 32.82 -29.47 46.14
N ASN A 6 32.90 -30.02 44.91
CA ASN A 6 32.08 -31.11 44.32
C ASN A 6 30.60 -31.26 44.72
N ILE A 7 29.72 -31.51 43.73
CA ILE A 7 29.14 -32.84 43.42
C ILE A 7 28.27 -32.80 42.15
N SER A 8 28.44 -33.85 41.34
CA SER A 8 27.72 -34.26 40.12
C SER A 8 26.31 -34.81 40.40
N ARG A 9 25.42 -34.82 39.39
CA ARG A 9 24.47 -35.93 39.18
C ARG A 9 24.00 -36.07 37.72
N ARG A 10 24.31 -37.23 37.14
CA ARG A 10 23.65 -37.85 35.97
C ARG A 10 22.33 -38.53 36.40
N GLY A 11 21.35 -38.55 35.49
CA GLY A 11 20.70 -39.80 35.03
C GLY A 11 19.29 -40.20 35.54
N PHE A 12 18.38 -40.30 34.55
CA PHE A 12 17.64 -41.53 34.12
C PHE A 12 16.15 -41.81 34.52
N LEU A 13 15.37 -42.20 33.48
CA LEU A 13 14.14 -43.05 33.34
C LEU A 13 12.75 -42.42 33.63
N VAL A 14 11.87 -42.22 32.64
CA VAL A 14 10.90 -43.15 31.95
C VAL A 14 9.58 -43.32 32.71
N SER A 15 8.43 -43.00 32.06
CA SER A 15 7.28 -43.91 31.86
C SER A 15 5.98 -43.22 31.34
N THR A 16 5.50 -43.71 30.19
CA THR A 16 4.11 -44.04 29.76
C THR A 16 2.87 -43.32 30.32
N GLY A 17 1.93 -43.01 29.41
CA GLY A 17 0.49 -42.96 29.74
C GLY A 17 -0.39 -42.32 28.67
N LEU A 18 -0.94 -43.14 27.76
CA LEU A 18 -1.94 -42.79 26.75
C LEU A 18 -3.32 -43.18 27.30
N VAL A 19 -4.27 -42.25 27.47
CA VAL A 19 -5.71 -42.56 27.66
C VAL A 19 -6.54 -41.46 27.02
N GLY A 20 -7.32 -41.81 25.99
CA GLY A 20 -8.41 -41.01 25.48
C GLY A 20 -9.69 -41.21 26.30
N ALA A 21 -10.58 -40.24 26.28
CA ALA A 21 -11.97 -40.44 26.69
C ALA A 21 -12.87 -39.47 25.91
N ALA A 22 -13.87 -40.06 25.27
CA ALA A 22 -14.95 -39.44 24.53
C ALA A 22 -15.86 -38.60 25.44
N VAL A 23 -16.38 -37.48 24.92
CA VAL A 23 -17.54 -36.81 25.51
C VAL A 23 -18.75 -37.07 24.61
N ALA A 24 -19.69 -37.80 25.19
CA ALA A 24 -20.94 -38.23 24.60
C ALA A 24 -21.93 -37.07 24.44
N ALA A 25 -22.70 -37.14 23.36
CA ALA A 25 -23.94 -36.41 23.17
C ALA A 25 -24.96 -36.80 24.26
N GLY A 26 -25.54 -35.78 24.90
CA GLY A 26 -26.68 -35.92 25.79
C GLY A 26 -27.76 -34.92 25.39
N ALA A 27 -28.79 -35.41 24.70
CA ALA A 27 -30.06 -34.72 24.55
C ALA A 27 -30.89 -34.93 25.83
N LEU A 28 -31.28 -33.84 26.49
CA LEU A 28 -32.37 -33.81 27.47
C LEU A 28 -33.13 -32.49 27.25
N VAL A 29 -34.28 -32.57 26.58
CA VAL A 29 -35.63 -32.57 27.17
C VAL A 29 -36.08 -31.16 27.56
N ALA A 30 -37.04 -30.68 26.77
CA ALA A 30 -37.84 -29.51 27.04
C ALA A 30 -38.54 -29.63 28.41
N CYS A 31 -38.23 -28.71 29.30
CA CYS A 31 -39.10 -28.33 30.39
C CYS A 31 -39.63 -26.93 30.05
N SER A 32 -40.96 -26.84 29.88
CA SER A 32 -41.69 -25.59 29.85
C SER A 32 -41.51 -24.88 31.19
N SER A 33 -40.75 -23.80 31.18
CA SER A 33 -40.83 -22.74 32.17
C SER A 33 -41.18 -21.48 31.43
N ASP A 34 -42.34 -20.92 31.78
CA ASP A 34 -42.73 -19.56 31.43
C ASP A 34 -41.58 -18.63 31.81
N ASP A 35 -40.84 -18.19 30.80
CA ASP A 35 -39.87 -17.12 30.92
C ASP A 35 -40.45 -15.97 30.09
N ASP A 36 -41.03 -14.99 30.79
CA ASP A 36 -41.32 -13.66 30.27
C ASP A 36 -39.98 -12.97 29.95
N GLY A 37 -39.28 -13.50 28.96
CA GLY A 37 -38.17 -12.84 28.30
C GLY A 37 -38.78 -11.77 27.41
N ALA A 38 -38.86 -10.54 27.91
CA ALA A 38 -39.05 -9.39 27.06
C ALA A 38 -38.00 -9.44 25.96
N ASP A 39 -38.43 -9.73 24.73
CA ASP A 39 -37.68 -9.36 23.54
C ASP A 39 -37.38 -7.88 23.70
N VAL A 40 -36.12 -7.54 23.99
CA VAL A 40 -35.66 -6.15 23.94
C VAL A 40 -35.75 -5.79 22.47
N GLU A 41 -36.89 -5.21 22.09
CA GLU A 41 -37.18 -4.75 20.74
C GLU A 41 -36.07 -3.77 20.36
N ARG A 42 -35.14 -4.23 19.52
CA ARG A 42 -34.03 -3.41 19.09
C ARG A 42 -34.62 -2.21 18.34
N PRO A 43 -34.20 -0.97 18.67
CA PRO A 43 -34.69 0.22 17.97
C PRO A 43 -34.50 0.04 16.47
N SER A 44 -35.55 0.33 15.69
CA SER A 44 -35.46 0.29 14.23
C SER A 44 -34.41 1.27 13.72
N PRO A 45 -33.76 1.00 12.57
CA PRO A 45 -32.80 1.93 12.00
C PRO A 45 -33.45 3.28 11.65
N LEU A 46 -32.72 4.38 11.87
CA LEU A 46 -33.17 5.72 11.48
C LEU A 46 -33.10 5.97 9.97
N ALA A 47 -32.29 5.19 9.26
CA ALA A 47 -32.05 5.36 7.82
C ALA A 47 -32.28 4.05 7.05
N GLY A 48 -32.87 4.19 5.86
CA GLY A 48 -33.07 3.09 4.93
C GLY A 48 -31.85 2.92 4.01
N ALA A 49 -31.33 1.70 3.89
CA ALA A 49 -30.21 1.41 3.01
C ALA A 49 -30.61 1.46 1.52
N ALA A 50 -29.75 2.06 0.69
CA ALA A 50 -29.87 1.98 -0.76
C ALA A 50 -29.40 0.61 -1.30
N SER A 51 -29.97 0.19 -2.43
CA SER A 51 -29.46 -0.97 -3.17
C SER A 51 -28.07 -0.67 -3.72
N LEU A 52 -27.16 -1.64 -3.65
CA LEU A 52 -25.80 -1.50 -4.18
C LEU A 52 -25.52 -2.61 -5.18
N ASP A 53 -24.79 -2.24 -6.24
CA ASP A 53 -24.13 -3.18 -7.11
C ASP A 53 -22.99 -3.91 -6.38
N ARG A 54 -22.48 -4.99 -7.00
CA ARG A 54 -21.34 -5.75 -6.47
C ARG A 54 -20.11 -4.86 -6.22
N THR A 55 -19.90 -3.88 -7.10
CA THR A 55 -18.82 -2.91 -6.97
C THR A 55 -19.36 -1.53 -7.29
N THR A 56 -19.00 -0.56 -6.46
CA THR A 56 -19.41 0.85 -6.63
C THR A 56 -18.22 1.74 -6.35
N VAL A 57 -18.01 2.75 -7.20
CA VAL A 57 -17.05 3.82 -6.92
C VAL A 57 -17.83 5.11 -6.67
N VAL A 58 -17.58 5.71 -5.52
CA VAL A 58 -18.07 7.06 -5.22
C VAL A 58 -16.98 8.04 -5.60
N ALA A 59 -17.32 9.07 -6.37
CA ALA A 59 -16.35 10.09 -6.77
C ALA A 59 -15.83 10.89 -5.55
N HIS A 60 -14.81 11.73 -5.74
CA HIS A 60 -14.35 12.59 -4.64
C HIS A 60 -15.49 13.46 -4.08
N ASP A 61 -15.78 13.29 -2.80
CA ASP A 61 -17.00 13.80 -2.16
C ASP A 61 -16.68 14.58 -0.87
N PRO A 62 -16.31 15.87 -0.97
CA PRO A 62 -16.01 16.69 0.21
C PRO A 62 -17.24 16.91 1.10
N THR A 63 -18.44 16.87 0.52
CA THR A 63 -19.70 17.14 1.23
C THR A 63 -20.29 15.92 1.92
N GLY A 64 -19.93 14.70 1.51
CA GLY A 64 -20.59 13.46 1.93
C GLY A 64 -21.89 13.15 1.16
N ALA A 65 -22.34 14.05 0.29
CA ALA A 65 -23.61 13.93 -0.43
C ALA A 65 -23.61 12.80 -1.46
N LEU A 66 -22.53 12.61 -2.23
CA LEU A 66 -22.45 11.52 -3.21
C LEU A 66 -22.41 10.15 -2.52
N THR A 67 -21.69 10.08 -1.40
CA THR A 67 -21.61 8.88 -0.57
C THR A 67 -22.96 8.57 0.05
N SER A 68 -23.67 9.60 0.51
CA SER A 68 -25.04 9.48 1.02
C SER A 68 -26.01 8.98 -0.06
N ALA A 69 -25.94 9.58 -1.26
CA ALA A 69 -26.74 9.18 -2.42
C ALA A 69 -26.53 7.70 -2.81
N ALA A 70 -25.30 7.21 -2.71
CA ALA A 70 -24.98 5.81 -3.01
C ALA A 70 -25.47 4.83 -1.93
N LEU A 71 -25.53 5.26 -0.66
CA LEU A 71 -25.66 4.33 0.48
C LEU A 71 -27.00 4.39 1.21
N PHE A 72 -27.72 5.51 1.14
CA PHE A 72 -28.98 5.73 1.83
C PHE A 72 -30.12 6.04 0.86
N ALA A 73 -31.20 5.26 0.96
CA ALA A 73 -32.43 5.51 0.21
C ALA A 73 -33.25 6.65 0.82
N SER A 74 -33.29 6.72 2.15
CA SER A 74 -33.97 7.74 2.95
C SER A 74 -33.41 7.78 4.37
N THR A 75 -33.72 8.83 5.13
CA THR A 75 -33.40 8.89 6.56
C THR A 75 -34.42 9.73 7.32
N GLN A 76 -34.70 9.41 8.59
CA GLN A 76 -35.49 10.26 9.48
C GLN A 76 -34.66 11.41 10.07
N VAL A 77 -33.34 11.18 10.24
CA VAL A 77 -32.41 12.12 10.84
C VAL A 77 -31.16 12.25 9.97
N ALA A 78 -30.68 13.46 9.73
CA ALA A 78 -29.40 13.72 9.07
C ALA A 78 -28.53 14.64 9.92
N VAL A 79 -27.20 14.51 9.82
CA VAL A 79 -26.25 15.42 10.46
C VAL A 79 -25.68 16.37 9.42
N VAL A 80 -25.74 17.68 9.69
CA VAL A 80 -25.12 18.72 8.87
C VAL A 80 -24.07 19.45 9.70
N VAL A 81 -22.82 19.42 9.25
CA VAL A 81 -21.71 20.16 9.84
C VAL A 81 -21.39 21.35 8.96
N THR A 82 -21.37 22.54 9.54
CA THR A 82 -21.04 23.80 8.85
C THR A 82 -19.84 24.53 9.46
N ASP A 83 -19.33 23.99 10.56
CA ASP A 83 -18.08 24.40 11.18
C ASP A 83 -17.12 23.20 11.14
N ASP A 84 -16.08 23.29 10.32
CA ASP A 84 -15.10 22.21 10.12
C ASP A 84 -14.45 21.76 11.44
N THR A 85 -14.38 22.62 12.46
CA THR A 85 -13.86 22.25 13.79
C THR A 85 -14.74 21.23 14.52
N ARG A 86 -16.01 21.10 14.10
CA ARG A 86 -17.01 20.17 14.64
C ARG A 86 -17.18 18.90 13.81
N LEU A 87 -16.38 18.71 12.76
CA LEU A 87 -16.49 17.54 11.88
C LEU A 87 -16.30 16.22 12.63
N GLY A 88 -15.43 16.18 13.63
CA GLY A 88 -15.23 15.00 14.48
C GLY A 88 -16.47 14.61 15.28
N ASP A 89 -17.18 15.60 15.82
CA ASP A 89 -18.44 15.42 16.57
C ASP A 89 -19.55 14.91 15.63
N GLY A 90 -19.72 15.56 14.47
CA GLY A 90 -20.71 15.16 13.48
C GLY A 90 -20.45 13.76 12.90
N ALA A 91 -19.19 13.41 12.65
CA ALA A 91 -18.81 12.07 12.22
C ALA A 91 -19.08 11.00 13.28
N SER A 92 -19.01 11.36 14.57
CA SER A 92 -19.32 10.42 15.66
C SER A 92 -20.83 10.20 15.76
N LEU A 93 -21.62 11.28 15.77
CA LEU A 93 -23.09 11.20 15.71
C LEU A 93 -23.58 10.37 14.52
N SER A 94 -22.99 10.59 13.34
CA SER A 94 -23.32 9.85 12.12
C SER A 94 -23.09 8.35 12.26
N ARG A 95 -21.91 7.94 12.75
CA ARG A 95 -21.57 6.51 12.91
C ARG A 95 -22.38 5.84 14.01
N ASP A 96 -22.52 6.50 15.15
CA ASP A 96 -23.13 5.92 16.35
C ASP A 96 -24.65 5.69 16.19
N HIS A 97 -25.29 6.49 15.32
CA HIS A 97 -26.73 6.42 15.06
C HIS A 97 -27.08 5.93 13.65
N GLY A 98 -26.08 5.63 12.81
CA GLY A 98 -26.27 5.10 11.46
C GLY A 98 -27.02 6.03 10.51
N ILE A 99 -26.68 7.32 10.54
CA ILE A 99 -27.32 8.37 9.77
C ILE A 99 -26.29 9.12 8.90
N PRO A 100 -26.69 9.67 7.73
CA PRO A 100 -25.75 10.35 6.84
C PRO A 100 -25.17 11.63 7.47
N LEU A 101 -23.88 11.86 7.21
CA LEU A 101 -23.18 13.11 7.51
C LEU A 101 -23.02 13.93 6.23
N LEU A 102 -23.46 15.18 6.29
CA LEU A 102 -23.27 16.17 5.24
C LEU A 102 -22.46 17.35 5.77
N VAL A 103 -21.58 17.90 4.93
CA VAL A 103 -20.66 18.98 5.28
C VAL A 103 -20.83 20.16 4.33
N VAL A 104 -20.94 21.36 4.91
CA VAL A 104 -21.00 22.63 4.20
C VAL A 104 -19.82 23.49 4.63
N SER A 105 -18.70 23.40 3.91
CA SER A 105 -17.48 24.18 4.21
C SER A 105 -17.40 25.46 3.36
N SER A 106 -18.22 25.58 2.32
CA SER A 106 -18.28 26.74 1.42
C SER A 106 -19.71 27.05 0.95
N PRO A 107 -19.98 28.26 0.42
CA PRO A 107 -21.29 28.57 -0.17
C PRO A 107 -21.69 27.64 -1.32
N ALA A 108 -20.72 27.09 -2.08
CA ALA A 108 -21.00 26.20 -3.21
C ALA A 108 -21.50 24.81 -2.75
N ASP A 109 -21.15 24.39 -1.54
CA ASP A 109 -21.58 23.11 -0.97
C ASP A 109 -23.07 23.12 -0.58
N ARG A 110 -23.64 24.31 -0.36
CA ARG A 110 -25.03 24.47 0.09
C ARG A 110 -26.03 23.88 -0.87
N ASP A 111 -25.88 24.12 -2.16
CA ASP A 111 -26.82 23.61 -3.16
C ASP A 111 -26.75 22.08 -3.25
N THR A 112 -25.53 21.52 -3.20
CA THR A 112 -25.30 20.07 -3.21
C THR A 112 -25.90 19.39 -1.98
N VAL A 113 -25.63 19.94 -0.78
CA VAL A 113 -26.16 19.41 0.47
C VAL A 113 -27.69 19.56 0.55
N GLY A 114 -28.22 20.70 0.09
CA GLY A 114 -29.67 20.94 0.02
C GLY A 114 -30.38 19.92 -0.86
N ALA A 115 -29.88 19.70 -2.08
CA ALA A 115 -30.43 18.71 -3.01
C ALA A 115 -30.42 17.28 -2.43
N GLU A 116 -29.36 16.92 -1.69
CA GLU A 116 -29.28 15.61 -1.04
C GLU A 116 -30.24 15.49 0.14
N LEU A 117 -30.42 16.54 0.94
CA LEU A 117 -31.44 16.57 1.99
C LEU A 117 -32.84 16.48 1.40
N ASP A 118 -33.12 17.13 0.26
CA ASP A 118 -34.40 17.02 -0.44
C ASP A 118 -34.66 15.56 -0.85
N ARG A 119 -33.66 14.89 -1.43
CA ARG A 119 -33.74 13.48 -1.83
C ARG A 119 -33.99 12.54 -0.64
N LEU A 120 -33.27 12.75 0.46
CA LEU A 120 -33.37 11.94 1.67
C LEU A 120 -34.68 12.17 2.44
N SER A 121 -35.22 13.38 2.35
CA SER A 121 -36.43 13.86 3.04
C SER A 121 -36.42 13.59 4.56
N PRO A 122 -35.41 14.07 5.32
CA PRO A 122 -35.36 13.90 6.77
C PRO A 122 -36.38 14.76 7.52
N ASP A 123 -37.00 14.20 8.55
CA ASP A 123 -37.85 14.93 9.50
C ASP A 123 -37.02 15.86 10.42
N HIS A 124 -35.80 15.41 10.74
CA HIS A 124 -34.90 16.10 11.67
C HIS A 124 -33.50 16.29 11.08
N VAL A 125 -32.94 17.49 11.27
CA VAL A 125 -31.55 17.78 10.90
C VAL A 125 -30.78 18.25 12.13
N LEU A 126 -29.74 17.50 12.50
CA LEU A 126 -28.81 17.90 13.57
C LEU A 126 -27.76 18.83 12.97
N VAL A 127 -27.61 20.03 13.53
CA VAL A 127 -26.74 21.07 12.95
C VAL A 127 -25.61 21.40 13.91
N LEU A 128 -24.37 21.22 13.44
CA LEU A 128 -23.15 21.62 14.15
C LEU A 128 -22.49 22.79 13.41
N GLY A 129 -22.51 23.99 14.02
CA GLY A 129 -21.91 25.20 13.43
C GLY A 129 -22.87 26.38 13.18
N GLY A 130 -24.17 26.24 13.50
CA GLY A 130 -25.14 27.35 13.57
C GLY A 130 -26.52 27.06 12.94
N GLU A 131 -27.59 27.67 13.47
CA GLU A 131 -29.00 27.33 13.12
C GLU A 131 -29.40 27.67 11.66
N ASN A 132 -28.84 28.72 11.06
CA ASN A 132 -29.19 29.16 9.69
C ASN A 132 -28.39 28.45 8.58
N ALA A 133 -27.83 27.27 8.89
CA ALA A 133 -26.79 26.66 8.07
C ALA A 133 -27.27 25.43 7.27
N VAL A 134 -28.55 25.05 7.41
CA VAL A 134 -29.18 23.98 6.63
C VAL A 134 -29.72 24.55 5.30
N PRO A 135 -29.27 24.06 4.14
CA PRO A 135 -29.84 24.47 2.85
C PRO A 135 -31.15 23.71 2.56
N GLY A 136 -32.17 24.41 2.02
CA GLY A 136 -33.41 23.79 1.52
C GLY A 136 -34.67 24.08 2.37
N ASP A 137 -35.67 23.22 2.23
CA ASP A 137 -37.08 23.38 2.66
C ASP A 137 -37.29 23.80 4.14
N ASP A 138 -38.23 24.75 4.36
CA ASP A 138 -38.57 25.34 5.67
C ASP A 138 -39.31 24.36 6.60
N ASP A 139 -39.83 23.25 6.06
CA ASP A 139 -40.62 22.28 6.82
C ASP A 139 -39.78 21.30 7.68
N ARG A 140 -38.44 21.31 7.56
CA ARG A 140 -37.54 20.45 8.35
C ARG A 140 -37.35 20.98 9.77
N THR A 141 -37.40 20.08 10.76
CA THR A 141 -37.06 20.48 12.12
C THR A 141 -35.54 20.44 12.34
N THR A 142 -34.91 21.60 12.43
CA THR A 142 -33.47 21.72 12.72
C THR A 142 -33.21 21.72 14.23
N HIS A 143 -32.19 20.98 14.66
CA HIS A 143 -31.74 20.92 16.04
C HIS A 143 -30.27 21.34 16.12
N PRO A 144 -29.94 22.50 16.70
CA PRO A 144 -28.55 22.85 16.96
C PRO A 144 -27.98 21.89 18.01
N VAL A 145 -26.82 21.29 17.71
CA VAL A 145 -26.14 20.34 18.60
C VAL A 145 -24.77 20.87 18.96
N ASP A 146 -24.42 20.77 20.25
CA ASP A 146 -23.07 21.01 20.74
C ASP A 146 -22.42 19.68 21.13
N GLY A 147 -21.33 19.33 20.44
CA GLY A 147 -20.65 18.06 20.64
C GLY A 147 -21.43 16.87 20.09
N THR A 148 -21.42 15.77 20.83
CA THR A 148 -22.03 14.49 20.44
C THR A 148 -23.32 14.17 21.22
N THR A 149 -23.92 15.16 21.88
CA THR A 149 -25.11 14.94 22.71
C THR A 149 -26.37 14.80 21.84
N TRP A 150 -27.04 13.65 21.91
CA TRP A 150 -28.28 13.42 21.18
C TRP A 150 -29.45 14.25 21.76
N PRO A 151 -30.22 15.01 20.96
CA PRO A 151 -31.34 15.80 21.47
C PRO A 151 -32.52 14.94 21.93
N GLU A 152 -33.13 15.30 23.07
CA GLU A 152 -34.22 14.51 23.71
C GLU A 152 -35.47 14.31 22.84
N LYS A 153 -35.75 15.25 21.92
CA LYS A 153 -36.95 15.22 21.06
C LYS A 153 -36.73 14.55 19.70
N VAL A 154 -35.52 14.07 19.43
CA VAL A 154 -35.18 13.43 18.16
C VAL A 154 -35.30 11.90 18.34
N PRO A 155 -36.01 11.20 17.44
CA PRO A 155 -36.15 9.74 17.49
C PRO A 155 -34.80 9.05 17.62
N THR A 156 -34.72 8.02 18.46
CA THR A 156 -33.51 7.18 18.56
C THR A 156 -33.68 5.94 17.69
N GLY A 157 -32.60 5.49 17.08
CA GLY A 157 -32.56 4.24 16.34
C GLY A 157 -31.17 3.64 16.34
N SER A 158 -31.08 2.43 15.81
CA SER A 158 -29.81 1.71 15.73
C SER A 158 -29.14 1.89 14.37
N THR A 159 -27.82 1.72 14.32
CA THR A 159 -27.09 1.63 13.05
C THR A 159 -27.57 0.40 12.28
N ALA A 160 -27.94 0.59 11.01
CA ALA A 160 -28.27 -0.52 10.14
C ALA A 160 -27.06 -1.46 10.03
N SER A 161 -27.27 -2.77 10.25
CA SER A 161 -26.24 -3.77 9.98
C SER A 161 -26.31 -4.16 8.50
N ARG A 162 -25.21 -3.97 7.77
CA ARG A 162 -25.12 -4.29 6.34
C ARG A 162 -23.84 -5.08 6.04
N SER A 163 -23.97 -6.23 5.39
CA SER A 163 -22.81 -6.93 4.85
C SER A 163 -22.21 -6.16 3.68
N GLY A 164 -20.88 -5.99 3.67
CA GLY A 164 -20.14 -5.28 2.63
C GLY A 164 -18.97 -4.48 3.18
N VAL A 165 -18.15 -3.99 2.27
CA VAL A 165 -16.90 -3.29 2.57
C VAL A 165 -16.89 -1.92 1.91
N ALA A 166 -16.47 -0.90 2.65
CA ALA A 166 -16.15 0.42 2.12
C ALA A 166 -14.63 0.64 2.21
N LEU A 167 -13.96 0.86 1.09
CA LEU A 167 -12.53 1.15 1.01
C LEU A 167 -12.31 2.66 1.06
N ALA A 168 -11.50 3.11 2.02
CA ALA A 168 -11.08 4.50 2.13
C ALA A 168 -9.57 4.61 2.00
N SER A 169 -9.09 5.45 1.07
CA SER A 169 -7.67 5.78 0.95
C SER A 169 -7.29 6.98 1.80
N THR A 170 -6.02 7.37 1.82
CA THR A 170 -5.55 8.63 2.43
C THR A 170 -6.14 9.88 1.78
N PHE A 171 -6.71 9.77 0.58
CA PHE A 171 -7.38 10.85 -0.15
C PHE A 171 -8.90 10.88 0.06
N THR A 172 -9.47 9.90 0.77
CA THR A 172 -10.90 9.85 1.07
C THR A 172 -11.25 10.92 2.12
N THR A 173 -12.29 11.70 1.85
CA THR A 173 -12.71 12.79 2.73
C THR A 173 -13.30 12.23 4.03
N PRO A 174 -13.16 12.94 5.17
CA PRO A 174 -13.75 12.47 6.42
C PRO A 174 -15.28 12.34 6.36
N ALA A 175 -15.95 13.23 5.62
CA ALA A 175 -17.40 13.18 5.40
C ALA A 175 -17.82 11.88 4.70
N SER A 176 -17.18 11.56 3.57
CA SER A 176 -17.44 10.33 2.82
C SER A 176 -17.17 9.08 3.68
N ALA A 177 -16.02 9.03 4.38
CA ALA A 177 -15.68 7.90 5.24
C ALA A 177 -16.68 7.70 6.40
N ALA A 178 -17.12 8.78 7.05
CA ALA A 178 -18.08 8.72 8.14
C ALA A 178 -19.47 8.27 7.66
N THR A 179 -19.96 8.85 6.56
CA THR A 179 -21.24 8.47 5.93
C THR A 179 -21.22 7.01 5.47
N ALA A 180 -20.10 6.54 4.91
CA ALA A 180 -19.97 5.14 4.55
C ALA A 180 -20.01 4.19 5.74
N ALA A 181 -19.29 4.51 6.83
CA ALA A 181 -19.34 3.72 8.06
C ALA A 181 -20.75 3.72 8.70
N ALA A 182 -21.45 4.85 8.66
CA ALA A 182 -22.81 4.98 9.17
C ALA A 182 -23.83 4.12 8.41
N SER A 183 -23.57 3.77 7.15
CA SER A 183 -24.44 2.90 6.36
C SER A 183 -24.41 1.42 6.79
N GLY A 184 -23.56 1.07 7.74
CA GLY A 184 -23.38 -0.30 8.23
C GLY A 184 -22.28 -1.09 7.52
N LEU A 185 -21.67 -0.54 6.46
CA LEU A 185 -20.54 -1.17 5.77
C LEU A 185 -19.29 -1.21 6.66
N ARG A 186 -18.50 -2.28 6.54
CA ARG A 186 -17.17 -2.33 7.17
C ARG A 186 -16.24 -1.36 6.44
N LEU A 187 -15.92 -0.24 7.07
CA LEU A 187 -14.93 0.70 6.57
C LEU A 187 -13.52 0.14 6.77
N VAL A 188 -12.77 -0.02 5.67
CA VAL A 188 -11.38 -0.47 5.66
C VAL A 188 -10.50 0.62 5.09
N ARG A 189 -9.51 1.06 5.88
CA ARG A 189 -8.57 2.10 5.48
C ARG A 189 -7.38 1.50 4.75
N THR A 190 -6.93 2.19 3.71
CA THR A 190 -5.86 1.75 2.80
C THR A 190 -4.84 2.88 2.61
N PRO A 191 -3.53 2.59 2.62
CA PRO A 191 -2.49 3.59 2.34
C PRO A 191 -2.46 3.99 0.86
N ALA A 192 -2.98 3.13 -0.02
CA ALA A 192 -3.12 3.37 -1.45
C ALA A 192 -4.56 3.11 -1.89
N ALA A 193 -4.98 3.75 -2.99
CA ALA A 193 -6.29 3.50 -3.59
C ALA A 193 -6.30 2.17 -4.40
N ASP A 194 -5.94 1.08 -3.73
CA ASP A 194 -5.91 -0.28 -4.24
C ASP A 194 -6.29 -1.25 -3.10
N PRO A 195 -7.29 -2.13 -3.27
CA PRO A 195 -7.70 -3.10 -2.24
C PRO A 195 -6.65 -4.16 -1.91
N ARG A 196 -5.54 -4.20 -2.66
CA ARG A 196 -4.40 -5.09 -2.41
C ARG A 196 -3.34 -4.46 -1.51
N SER A 197 -3.54 -3.24 -1.02
CA SER A 197 -2.50 -2.46 -0.34
C SER A 197 -2.13 -2.95 1.06
N THR A 198 -3.06 -3.61 1.77
CA THR A 198 -2.80 -4.20 3.10
C THR A 198 -3.43 -5.58 3.22
N ASP A 199 -2.95 -6.39 4.17
CA ASP A 199 -3.56 -7.69 4.47
C ASP A 199 -5.03 -7.54 4.88
N GLU A 200 -5.35 -6.54 5.71
CA GLU A 200 -6.74 -6.27 6.11
C GLU A 200 -7.64 -5.97 4.91
N SER A 201 -7.15 -5.15 3.97
CA SER A 201 -7.93 -4.80 2.78
C SER A 201 -8.15 -6.00 1.86
N ILE A 202 -7.14 -6.86 1.69
CA ILE A 202 -7.27 -8.09 0.91
C ILE A 202 -8.29 -9.02 1.58
N ASP A 203 -8.15 -9.29 2.87
CA ASP A 203 -9.04 -10.21 3.60
C ASP A 203 -10.49 -9.70 3.59
N ALA A 204 -10.69 -8.38 3.70
CA ALA A 204 -12.01 -7.77 3.63
C ALA A 204 -12.66 -7.93 2.25
N VAL A 205 -11.95 -7.60 1.16
CA VAL A 205 -12.55 -7.67 -0.19
C VAL A 205 -12.68 -9.10 -0.69
N THR A 206 -11.79 -10.00 -0.29
CA THR A 206 -11.90 -11.43 -0.63
C THR A 206 -13.07 -12.08 0.09
N GLY A 207 -13.28 -11.74 1.38
CA GLY A 207 -14.47 -12.12 2.12
C GLY A 207 -15.76 -11.62 1.48
N ALA A 208 -15.82 -10.33 1.14
CA ALA A 208 -16.98 -9.73 0.47
C ALA A 208 -17.23 -10.34 -0.92
N ASN A 209 -16.17 -10.65 -1.67
CA ASN A 209 -16.32 -11.29 -2.97
C ASN A 209 -16.94 -12.70 -2.81
N ALA A 210 -16.46 -13.47 -1.83
CA ALA A 210 -16.88 -14.85 -1.57
C ALA A 210 -18.34 -14.97 -1.12
N ASP A 211 -18.84 -14.03 -0.29
CA ASP A 211 -20.19 -14.10 0.28
C ASP A 211 -21.26 -13.35 -0.54
N GLY A 212 -20.89 -12.68 -1.63
CA GLY A 212 -21.85 -11.92 -2.44
C GLY A 212 -22.00 -10.45 -2.05
N SER A 213 -21.30 -9.98 -1.01
CA SER A 213 -21.44 -8.62 -0.51
C SER A 213 -20.85 -7.54 -1.44
N PRO A 214 -21.37 -6.30 -1.37
CA PRO A 214 -20.87 -5.17 -2.15
C PRO A 214 -19.52 -4.66 -1.64
N VAL A 215 -18.70 -4.15 -2.57
CA VAL A 215 -17.48 -3.38 -2.28
C VAL A 215 -17.65 -1.97 -2.82
N VAL A 216 -17.53 -0.97 -1.93
CA VAL A 216 -17.64 0.45 -2.25
C VAL A 216 -16.27 1.10 -2.12
N ALA A 217 -15.76 1.70 -3.18
CA ALA A 217 -14.51 2.45 -3.16
C ALA A 217 -14.80 3.95 -3.08
N LEU A 218 -14.22 4.63 -2.08
CA LEU A 218 -14.50 6.04 -1.78
C LEU A 218 -13.41 6.95 -2.35
N GLY A 219 -13.65 7.49 -3.55
CA GLY A 219 -12.84 8.51 -4.21
C GLY A 219 -12.25 8.08 -5.55
N ASP A 220 -11.99 9.07 -6.41
CA ASP A 220 -11.58 8.87 -7.81
C ASP A 220 -10.24 8.14 -7.99
N ARG A 221 -9.40 8.13 -6.95
CA ARG A 221 -8.07 7.51 -7.00
C ARG A 221 -8.13 5.99 -7.14
N PHE A 222 -9.26 5.36 -6.80
CA PHE A 222 -9.47 3.93 -6.99
C PHE A 222 -9.69 3.54 -8.46
N GLY A 223 -9.96 4.51 -9.34
CA GLY A 223 -10.32 4.28 -10.73
C GLY A 223 -11.82 4.06 -10.91
N ASP A 224 -12.21 3.46 -12.03
CA ASP A 224 -13.60 3.11 -12.32
C ASP A 224 -14.02 1.78 -11.66
N THR A 225 -15.31 1.46 -11.78
CA THR A 225 -15.89 0.22 -11.24
C THR A 225 -15.19 -1.03 -11.77
N ASP A 226 -14.82 -1.06 -13.05
CA ASP A 226 -14.13 -2.20 -13.67
C ASP A 226 -12.72 -2.39 -13.09
N THR A 227 -12.00 -1.28 -12.83
CA THR A 227 -10.69 -1.30 -12.18
C THR A 227 -10.78 -1.84 -10.75
N VAL A 228 -11.75 -1.38 -9.97
CA VAL A 228 -11.95 -1.88 -8.61
C VAL A 228 -12.34 -3.36 -8.63
N ALA A 229 -13.28 -3.76 -9.49
CA ALA A 229 -13.69 -5.16 -9.60
C ALA A 229 -12.52 -6.08 -10.00
N ARG A 230 -11.70 -5.66 -10.97
CA ARG A 230 -10.48 -6.37 -11.37
C ARG A 230 -9.48 -6.51 -10.21
N ARG A 231 -9.23 -5.44 -9.45
CA ARG A 231 -8.30 -5.48 -8.31
C ARG A 231 -8.81 -6.31 -7.14
N VAL A 232 -10.13 -6.31 -6.89
CA VAL A 232 -10.76 -7.22 -5.92
C VAL A 232 -10.60 -8.68 -6.35
N HIS A 233 -10.75 -8.97 -7.64
CA HIS A 233 -10.47 -10.31 -8.16
C HIS A 233 -9.00 -10.71 -7.95
N LEU A 234 -8.06 -9.86 -8.36
CA LEU A 234 -6.62 -10.09 -8.17
C LEU A 234 -6.24 -10.29 -6.68
N ALA A 235 -6.88 -9.56 -5.76
CA ALA A 235 -6.67 -9.73 -4.32
C ALA A 235 -6.97 -11.17 -3.84
N GLY A 236 -7.91 -11.87 -4.48
CA GLY A 236 -8.26 -13.26 -4.17
C GLY A 236 -7.44 -14.32 -4.91
N GLU A 237 -6.70 -13.94 -5.96
CA GLU A 237 -5.92 -14.90 -6.74
C GLU A 237 -4.50 -15.13 -6.20
N VAL A 238 -3.92 -14.13 -5.55
CA VAL A 238 -2.53 -14.16 -5.09
C VAL A 238 -2.46 -14.73 -3.67
N SER A 239 -1.81 -15.90 -3.53
CA SER A 239 -1.77 -16.66 -2.27
C SER A 239 -0.76 -16.16 -1.24
N GLU A 240 0.30 -15.49 -1.70
CA GLU A 240 1.38 -15.01 -0.85
C GLU A 240 1.36 -13.47 -0.77
N ARG A 241 1.83 -12.90 0.33
CA ARG A 241 1.95 -11.45 0.49
C ARG A 241 3.37 -11.00 0.15
N ILE A 242 3.50 -9.74 -0.25
CA ILE A 242 4.82 -9.12 -0.39
C ILE A 242 5.41 -8.87 1.00
N PRO A 243 6.75 -8.89 1.18
CA PRO A 243 7.39 -8.45 2.42
C PRO A 243 6.80 -7.12 2.93
N GLY A 244 6.44 -7.07 4.22
CA GLY A 244 5.71 -5.94 4.81
C GLY A 244 4.18 -5.98 4.68
N GLY A 245 3.61 -7.04 4.09
CA GLY A 245 2.16 -7.26 3.97
C GLY A 245 1.54 -6.64 2.72
N GLY A 246 0.33 -7.07 2.36
CA GLY A 246 -0.37 -6.67 1.14
C GLY A 246 0.17 -7.33 -0.13
N GLY A 247 -0.16 -6.76 -1.29
CA GLY A 247 0.15 -7.31 -2.62
C GLY A 247 0.63 -6.29 -3.67
N VAL A 248 0.69 -5.00 -3.35
CA VAL A 248 1.19 -3.92 -4.26
C VAL A 248 2.39 -3.21 -3.66
N VAL A 249 3.47 -2.94 -4.41
CA VAL A 249 4.77 -2.40 -3.96
C VAL A 249 4.64 -1.00 -3.35
N PHE A 250 4.26 0.00 -4.16
CA PHE A 250 4.08 1.38 -3.75
C PHE A 250 2.76 1.94 -4.31
N PRO A 251 2.06 2.81 -3.56
CA PRO A 251 2.26 3.13 -2.15
C PRO A 251 1.83 1.96 -1.24
N GLY A 252 2.32 1.92 0.00
CA GLY A 252 1.92 0.92 1.00
C GLY A 252 3.06 0.35 1.83
N ARG A 253 4.30 0.53 1.37
CA ARG A 253 5.52 0.32 2.16
C ARG A 253 6.65 1.19 1.64
N ARG A 254 7.74 1.22 2.40
CA ARG A 254 9.02 1.83 2.01
C ARG A 254 10.07 0.75 1.97
N MET A 255 11.01 0.85 1.04
CA MET A 255 12.11 -0.10 0.93
C MET A 255 13.43 0.60 1.26
N VAL A 256 14.25 -0.03 2.11
CA VAL A 256 15.60 0.44 2.41
C VAL A 256 16.59 -0.65 2.01
N ALA A 257 17.45 -0.36 1.04
CA ALA A 257 18.29 -1.34 0.39
C ALA A 257 19.78 -1.19 0.72
N LEU A 258 20.47 -2.34 0.83
CA LEU A 258 21.91 -2.40 0.59
C LEU A 258 22.13 -2.75 -0.88
N TYR A 259 22.93 -1.93 -1.55
CA TYR A 259 23.28 -2.10 -2.96
C TYR A 259 24.64 -2.79 -3.10
N GLY A 260 24.76 -3.72 -4.05
CA GLY A 260 26.05 -4.13 -4.60
C GLY A 260 26.14 -5.56 -5.09
N HIS A 261 27.37 -6.06 -5.22
CA HIS A 261 27.65 -7.40 -5.76
C HIS A 261 28.19 -8.36 -4.66
N PRO A 262 27.76 -9.64 -4.64
CA PRO A 262 28.24 -10.64 -3.68
C PRO A 262 29.75 -10.89 -3.63
N SER A 263 30.48 -10.54 -4.71
CA SER A 263 31.91 -10.86 -4.84
C SER A 263 32.83 -9.98 -4.00
N GLY A 264 32.32 -8.90 -3.40
CA GLY A 264 33.11 -8.04 -2.52
C GLY A 264 32.76 -6.55 -2.58
N PRO A 265 33.55 -5.71 -1.89
CA PRO A 265 33.21 -4.31 -1.60
C PRO A 265 33.35 -3.37 -2.81
N ALA A 266 34.02 -3.80 -3.88
CA ALA A 266 34.32 -2.93 -5.02
C ALA A 266 33.08 -2.47 -5.81
N LEU A 267 31.93 -3.12 -5.59
CA LEU A 267 30.68 -2.87 -6.31
C LEU A 267 29.54 -2.48 -5.36
N GLY A 268 29.86 -2.01 -4.15
CA GLY A 268 28.88 -1.49 -3.19
C GLY A 268 28.85 -2.23 -1.86
N CYS A 269 28.21 -1.59 -0.88
CA CYS A 269 28.23 -2.02 0.52
C CYS A 269 27.60 -3.39 0.80
N LEU A 270 26.78 -3.97 -0.09
CA LEU A 270 26.19 -5.30 0.10
C LEU A 270 27.26 -6.39 0.25
N GLY A 271 28.32 -6.33 -0.55
CA GLY A 271 29.40 -7.32 -0.61
C GLY A 271 30.52 -7.13 0.41
N GLU A 272 30.44 -6.11 1.28
CA GLU A 272 31.44 -5.83 2.32
C GLU A 272 31.46 -6.86 3.45
N GLN A 273 30.39 -7.64 3.57
CA GLN A 273 30.18 -8.62 4.62
C GLN A 273 29.65 -9.93 4.04
N ASP A 274 29.67 -11.00 4.85
CA ASP A 274 28.97 -12.22 4.47
C ASP A 274 27.45 -12.01 4.43
N ARG A 275 26.75 -12.97 3.80
CA ARG A 275 25.32 -12.90 3.55
C ARG A 275 24.46 -12.72 4.80
N ASP A 276 24.78 -13.41 5.90
CA ASP A 276 23.94 -13.37 7.09
C ASP A 276 24.16 -12.04 7.85
N ALA A 277 25.40 -11.53 7.83
CA ALA A 277 25.72 -10.18 8.28
C ALA A 277 25.08 -9.11 7.39
N ALA A 278 25.00 -9.30 6.06
CA ALA A 278 24.34 -8.38 5.15
C ALA A 278 22.83 -8.28 5.46
N VAL A 279 22.16 -9.41 5.75
CA VAL A 279 20.74 -9.38 6.14
C VAL A 279 20.55 -8.61 7.43
N THR A 280 21.45 -8.78 8.39
CA THR A 280 21.44 -8.03 9.66
C THR A 280 21.62 -6.53 9.41
N ARG A 281 22.61 -6.14 8.61
CA ARG A 281 22.86 -4.74 8.24
C ARG A 281 21.69 -4.11 7.49
N ALA A 282 21.03 -4.84 6.59
CA ALA A 282 19.85 -4.36 5.88
C ALA A 282 18.67 -4.11 6.82
N LYS A 283 18.48 -4.97 7.82
CA LYS A 283 17.46 -4.78 8.87
C LYS A 283 17.77 -3.57 9.73
N GLU A 284 19.01 -3.44 10.19
CA GLU A 284 19.45 -2.27 10.96
C GLU A 284 19.24 -0.97 10.17
N ALA A 285 19.55 -0.96 8.86
CA ALA A 285 19.28 0.18 8.00
C ALA A 285 17.77 0.49 7.88
N ALA A 286 16.93 -0.53 7.69
CA ALA A 286 15.47 -0.37 7.63
C ALA A 286 14.88 0.16 8.96
N ASP A 287 15.39 -0.32 10.10
CA ASP A 287 14.92 0.06 11.44
C ASP A 287 15.15 1.56 11.73
N LEU A 288 16.18 2.17 11.14
CA LEU A 288 16.41 3.62 11.24
C LEU A 288 15.31 4.45 10.56
N TYR A 289 14.62 3.89 9.56
CA TYR A 289 13.54 4.57 8.83
C TYR A 289 12.15 4.23 9.38
N ALA A 290 12.00 3.12 10.11
CA ALA A 290 10.72 2.70 10.68
C ALA A 290 9.99 3.79 11.49
N PRO A 291 10.65 4.55 12.41
CA PRO A 291 9.97 5.62 13.14
C PRO A 291 9.69 6.88 12.30
N LEU A 292 10.22 6.95 11.07
CA LEU A 292 10.08 8.07 10.15
C LEU A 292 9.07 7.80 9.02
N SER A 293 8.36 6.66 9.10
CA SER A 293 7.52 6.14 8.03
C SER A 293 6.11 5.83 8.52
N ASP A 294 5.10 6.30 7.79
CA ASP A 294 3.68 5.96 8.06
C ASP A 294 3.27 4.59 7.50
N VAL A 295 4.20 3.92 6.82
CA VAL A 295 4.03 2.59 6.20
C VAL A 295 5.15 1.66 6.64
N PRO A 296 4.96 0.32 6.58
CA PRO A 296 6.03 -0.63 6.89
C PRO A 296 7.31 -0.35 6.10
N VAL A 297 8.47 -0.49 6.75
CA VAL A 297 9.77 -0.38 6.09
C VAL A 297 10.37 -1.76 5.90
N VAL A 298 10.70 -2.08 4.66
CA VAL A 298 11.16 -3.41 4.23
C VAL A 298 12.66 -3.39 3.98
N PRO A 299 13.46 -4.22 4.69
CA PRO A 299 14.87 -4.37 4.38
C PRO A 299 15.03 -5.03 3.00
N THR A 300 15.93 -4.49 2.19
CA THR A 300 16.04 -4.88 0.78
C THR A 300 17.49 -5.15 0.39
N PHE A 301 17.70 -6.10 -0.51
CA PHE A 301 18.95 -6.22 -1.25
C PHE A 301 18.73 -5.80 -2.69
N GLU A 302 19.62 -4.95 -3.19
CA GLU A 302 19.76 -4.68 -4.61
C GLU A 302 21.06 -5.33 -5.07
N ILE A 303 20.92 -6.43 -5.81
CA ILE A 303 22.00 -7.34 -6.16
C ILE A 303 22.34 -7.14 -7.63
N ILE A 304 23.53 -6.61 -7.88
CA ILE A 304 24.08 -6.53 -9.24
C ILE A 304 24.21 -7.95 -9.77
N ALA A 305 23.44 -8.28 -10.80
CA ALA A 305 23.41 -9.61 -11.39
C ALA A 305 24.21 -9.68 -12.69
N THR A 306 24.31 -8.54 -13.39
CA THR A 306 25.23 -8.39 -14.52
C THR A 306 26.09 -7.16 -14.31
N VAL A 307 27.37 -7.28 -14.60
CA VAL A 307 28.35 -6.23 -14.33
C VAL A 307 28.88 -5.67 -15.65
N ALA A 308 28.72 -4.37 -15.87
CA ALA A 308 29.33 -3.69 -17.00
C ALA A 308 30.86 -3.84 -16.93
N ALA A 309 31.46 -4.22 -18.06
CA ALA A 309 32.86 -4.61 -18.11
C ALA A 309 33.66 -3.71 -19.07
N SER A 310 34.93 -3.46 -18.74
CA SER A 310 35.88 -2.79 -19.64
C SER A 310 36.30 -3.67 -20.82
N GLU A 311 36.16 -4.99 -20.69
CA GLU A 311 36.47 -5.97 -21.73
C GLU A 311 35.19 -6.69 -22.18
N ALA A 312 35.15 -7.10 -23.46
CA ALA A 312 33.92 -7.56 -24.10
C ALA A 312 33.36 -8.89 -23.54
N GLY A 313 34.14 -9.62 -22.72
CA GLY A 313 33.79 -10.94 -22.22
C GLY A 313 33.53 -11.96 -23.34
N PRO A 314 33.06 -13.17 -22.99
CA PRO A 314 32.74 -14.21 -23.98
C PRO A 314 31.57 -13.86 -24.91
N SER A 315 30.60 -13.07 -24.45
CA SER A 315 29.43 -12.63 -25.23
C SER A 315 29.77 -11.51 -26.22
N GLY A 316 30.89 -10.81 -26.04
CA GLY A 316 31.26 -9.63 -26.82
C GLY A 316 30.44 -8.37 -26.45
N THR A 317 29.65 -8.44 -25.39
CA THR A 317 28.62 -7.42 -25.06
C THR A 317 29.06 -6.47 -23.96
N PHE A 318 30.26 -6.65 -23.39
CA PHE A 318 30.79 -5.80 -22.31
C PHE A 318 29.89 -5.79 -21.06
N SER A 319 29.20 -6.91 -20.83
CA SER A 319 28.40 -7.17 -19.64
C SER A 319 28.66 -8.62 -19.22
N ASN A 320 29.14 -8.80 -17.99
CA ASN A 320 29.46 -10.10 -17.42
C ASN A 320 28.30 -10.59 -16.56
N TYR A 321 27.83 -11.79 -16.82
CA TYR A 321 26.75 -12.42 -16.06
C TYR A 321 27.31 -13.10 -14.81
N THR A 322 26.68 -12.84 -13.67
CA THR A 322 26.91 -13.59 -12.44
C THR A 322 26.06 -14.85 -12.47
N ASP A 323 26.65 -15.98 -12.05
CA ASP A 323 25.95 -17.26 -12.06
C ASP A 323 24.72 -17.21 -11.14
N ARG A 324 23.61 -17.78 -11.61
CA ARG A 324 22.34 -17.77 -10.86
C ARG A 324 22.47 -18.45 -9.49
N GLY A 325 23.28 -19.49 -9.38
CA GLY A 325 23.57 -20.19 -8.13
C GLY A 325 24.41 -19.39 -7.14
N GLU A 326 25.07 -18.31 -7.59
CA GLU A 326 25.73 -17.36 -6.69
C GLU A 326 24.74 -16.31 -6.15
N ILE A 327 23.72 -15.93 -6.93
CA ILE A 327 22.71 -14.93 -6.55
C ILE A 327 21.59 -15.53 -5.70
N GLU A 328 21.11 -16.73 -6.06
CA GLU A 328 19.99 -17.40 -5.41
C GLU A 328 20.13 -17.46 -3.88
N PRO A 329 21.30 -17.82 -3.30
CA PRO A 329 21.45 -17.88 -1.85
C PRO A 329 21.25 -16.54 -1.15
N TRP A 330 21.56 -15.41 -1.80
CA TRP A 330 21.37 -14.05 -1.26
C TRP A 330 19.90 -13.64 -1.26
N ILE A 331 19.20 -13.89 -2.37
CA ILE A 331 17.73 -13.71 -2.46
C ILE A 331 17.04 -14.51 -1.35
N ASP A 332 17.42 -15.78 -1.23
CA ASP A 332 16.96 -16.68 -0.18
C ASP A 332 17.09 -16.10 1.23
N ALA A 333 18.24 -15.51 1.53
CA ALA A 333 18.53 -15.00 2.85
C ALA A 333 17.71 -13.76 3.19
N ILE A 334 17.60 -12.80 2.27
CA ILE A 334 16.81 -11.58 2.52
C ILE A 334 15.32 -11.88 2.56
N VAL A 335 14.79 -12.74 1.67
CA VAL A 335 13.37 -13.12 1.66
C VAL A 335 13.00 -13.88 2.94
N ARG A 336 13.81 -14.86 3.39
CA ARG A 336 13.61 -15.50 4.71
C ARG A 336 13.72 -14.49 5.86
N GLY A 337 14.52 -13.44 5.68
CA GLY A 337 14.65 -12.34 6.61
C GLY A 337 13.43 -11.43 6.70
N GLY A 338 12.40 -11.63 5.87
CA GLY A 338 11.24 -10.74 5.76
C GLY A 338 11.51 -9.51 4.89
N GLY A 339 12.52 -9.58 4.03
CA GLY A 339 12.94 -8.51 3.13
C GLY A 339 12.65 -8.79 1.66
N TYR A 340 13.03 -7.84 0.81
CA TYR A 340 12.83 -7.88 -0.65
C TYR A 340 14.18 -8.00 -1.37
N ALA A 341 14.20 -8.61 -2.56
CA ALA A 341 15.38 -8.68 -3.41
C ALA A 341 15.13 -8.01 -4.76
N ILE A 342 16.14 -7.33 -5.30
CA ILE A 342 16.09 -6.70 -6.61
C ILE A 342 17.28 -7.23 -7.41
N ILE A 343 16.99 -7.75 -8.61
CA ILE A 343 18.00 -8.20 -9.57
C ILE A 343 18.32 -7.01 -10.47
N ASP A 344 19.53 -6.49 -10.33
CA ASP A 344 20.02 -5.30 -11.03
C ASP A 344 20.82 -5.71 -12.27
N VAL A 345 20.54 -5.07 -13.42
CA VAL A 345 21.17 -5.41 -14.70
C VAL A 345 21.86 -4.22 -15.38
N GLN A 346 23.12 -4.44 -15.75
CA GLN A 346 24.01 -3.50 -16.42
C GLN A 346 24.22 -3.97 -17.87
N PRO A 347 23.43 -3.45 -18.83
CA PRO A 347 23.20 -4.12 -20.12
C PRO A 347 24.42 -4.22 -21.04
N GLY A 348 25.44 -3.36 -20.88
CA GLY A 348 26.49 -3.23 -21.89
C GLY A 348 25.85 -3.01 -23.27
N ARG A 349 26.16 -3.85 -24.26
CA ARG A 349 25.59 -3.80 -25.62
C ARG A 349 24.33 -4.66 -25.82
N GLU A 350 23.88 -5.39 -24.81
CA GLU A 350 22.67 -6.21 -24.90
C GLU A 350 21.42 -5.42 -24.59
N LYS A 351 20.27 -5.93 -25.07
CA LYS A 351 18.97 -5.43 -24.65
C LYS A 351 18.70 -5.75 -23.17
N LEU A 352 18.04 -4.83 -22.47
CA LEU A 352 17.63 -4.98 -21.06
C LEU A 352 16.82 -6.27 -20.86
N LEU A 353 15.77 -6.48 -21.67
CA LEU A 353 14.91 -7.65 -21.56
C LEU A 353 15.68 -8.98 -21.74
N THR A 354 16.74 -9.01 -22.56
CA THR A 354 17.56 -10.22 -22.73
C THR A 354 18.20 -10.62 -21.41
N GLN A 355 18.76 -9.67 -20.67
CA GLN A 355 19.43 -9.93 -19.40
C GLN A 355 18.42 -10.26 -18.30
N VAL A 356 17.30 -9.52 -18.25
CA VAL A 356 16.22 -9.80 -17.29
C VAL A 356 15.71 -11.23 -17.44
N ARG A 357 15.46 -11.69 -18.68
CA ARG A 357 15.01 -13.07 -18.94
C ARG A 357 16.05 -14.14 -18.61
N HIS A 358 17.34 -13.81 -18.58
CA HIS A 358 18.36 -14.75 -18.11
C HIS A 358 18.12 -15.15 -16.65
N TYR A 359 17.58 -14.24 -15.83
CA TYR A 359 17.29 -14.44 -14.41
C TYR A 359 15.81 -14.77 -14.13
N GLU A 360 15.04 -15.15 -15.14
CA GLU A 360 13.60 -15.43 -15.03
C GLU A 360 13.25 -16.40 -13.87
N ASP A 361 14.03 -17.47 -13.69
CA ASP A 361 13.82 -18.44 -12.60
C ASP A 361 13.88 -17.81 -11.20
N LEU A 362 14.71 -16.77 -11.04
CA LEU A 362 14.82 -16.02 -9.78
C LEU A 362 13.71 -14.98 -9.66
N ILE A 363 13.36 -14.30 -10.76
CA ILE A 363 12.33 -13.26 -10.80
C ILE A 363 10.92 -13.84 -10.56
N ARG A 364 10.67 -15.08 -10.99
CA ARG A 364 9.43 -15.84 -10.71
C ARG A 364 9.16 -16.02 -9.22
N ARG A 365 10.17 -15.87 -8.36
CA ARG A 365 10.03 -16.07 -6.91
C ARG A 365 9.30 -14.88 -6.25
N PRO A 366 8.48 -15.12 -5.21
CA PRO A 366 7.90 -14.05 -4.39
C PRO A 366 8.96 -13.12 -3.80
N GLY A 367 8.66 -11.82 -3.70
CA GLY A 367 9.58 -10.84 -3.08
C GLY A 367 10.83 -10.50 -3.90
N VAL A 368 10.84 -10.82 -5.20
CA VAL A 368 11.94 -10.49 -6.13
C VAL A 368 11.45 -9.51 -7.20
N GLY A 369 12.14 -8.37 -7.36
CA GLY A 369 11.94 -7.39 -8.42
C GLY A 369 13.18 -7.24 -9.31
N VAL A 370 13.17 -6.22 -10.16
CA VAL A 370 14.23 -5.95 -11.15
C VAL A 370 14.65 -4.48 -11.07
N ALA A 371 15.95 -4.20 -11.22
CA ALA A 371 16.49 -2.87 -11.47
C ALA A 371 17.17 -2.84 -12.85
N LEU A 372 17.08 -1.70 -13.52
CA LEU A 372 17.65 -1.45 -14.83
C LEU A 372 18.62 -0.27 -14.74
N ASP A 373 19.81 -0.42 -15.35
CA ASP A 373 20.87 0.60 -15.34
C ASP A 373 21.11 1.16 -16.76
N PRO A 374 20.29 2.11 -17.24
CA PRO A 374 20.47 2.73 -18.55
C PRO A 374 21.85 3.35 -18.79
N GLU A 375 22.54 3.82 -17.76
CA GLU A 375 23.87 4.43 -17.83
C GLU A 375 24.95 3.46 -18.35
N TRP A 376 24.73 2.15 -18.20
CA TRP A 376 25.65 1.12 -18.69
C TRP A 376 25.32 0.66 -20.11
N ARG A 377 24.28 1.22 -20.74
CA ARG A 377 23.95 0.88 -22.13
C ARG A 377 24.95 1.46 -23.11
N LEU A 378 25.53 0.59 -23.92
CA LEU A 378 26.42 0.88 -25.03
C LEU A 378 25.73 0.69 -26.38
N GLY A 379 25.86 1.68 -27.25
CA GLY A 379 25.48 1.61 -28.66
C GLY A 379 26.47 0.82 -29.53
N PRO A 380 26.13 0.58 -30.80
CA PRO A 380 27.05 -0.04 -31.75
C PRO A 380 28.37 0.72 -31.87
N GLY A 381 29.49 0.05 -31.55
CA GLY A 381 30.85 0.62 -31.65
C GLY A 381 31.29 1.49 -30.46
N GLU A 382 30.38 1.82 -29.54
CA GLU A 382 30.71 2.57 -28.33
C GLU A 382 31.59 1.75 -27.38
N GLN A 383 32.47 2.44 -26.65
CA GLN A 383 33.40 1.82 -25.70
C GLN A 383 32.89 2.03 -24.25
N PRO A 384 33.15 1.07 -23.34
CA PRO A 384 32.87 1.24 -21.92
C PRO A 384 33.54 2.48 -21.32
N LEU A 385 32.96 3.01 -20.25
CA LEU A 385 33.52 4.10 -19.42
C LEU A 385 33.86 5.40 -20.17
N SER A 386 33.36 5.57 -21.39
CA SER A 386 33.65 6.73 -22.24
C SER A 386 32.51 7.76 -22.23
N GLN A 387 31.28 7.34 -21.90
CA GLN A 387 30.09 8.18 -21.80
C GLN A 387 29.06 7.53 -20.88
N VAL A 388 28.08 8.31 -20.43
CA VAL A 388 26.86 7.81 -19.79
C VAL A 388 25.91 7.28 -20.88
N GLY A 389 25.52 6.03 -20.76
CA GLY A 389 24.60 5.33 -21.64
C GLY A 389 23.17 5.86 -21.60
N HIS A 390 22.34 5.29 -22.48
CA HIS A 390 20.90 5.55 -22.48
C HIS A 390 20.11 4.43 -23.16
N VAL A 391 18.83 4.32 -22.81
CA VAL A 391 17.85 3.45 -23.46
C VAL A 391 16.63 4.26 -23.91
N PRO A 392 15.93 3.85 -24.99
CA PRO A 392 14.60 4.39 -25.27
C PRO A 392 13.57 3.86 -24.27
N ALA A 393 12.57 4.67 -23.95
CA ALA A 393 11.45 4.28 -23.09
C ALA A 393 10.74 2.99 -23.56
N GLU A 394 10.71 2.76 -24.87
CA GLU A 394 10.15 1.53 -25.46
C GLU A 394 10.86 0.26 -24.97
N GLU A 395 12.18 0.30 -24.75
CA GLU A 395 12.92 -0.85 -24.25
C GLU A 395 12.63 -1.15 -22.77
N ILE A 396 12.35 -0.11 -21.98
CA ILE A 396 11.85 -0.26 -20.60
C ILE A 396 10.44 -0.86 -20.63
N ASN A 397 9.58 -0.39 -21.54
CA ASN A 397 8.22 -0.90 -21.68
C ASN A 397 8.19 -2.38 -22.08
N GLU A 398 9.14 -2.85 -22.92
CA GLU A 398 9.31 -4.28 -23.21
C GLU A 398 9.51 -5.12 -21.92
N VAL A 399 10.22 -4.57 -20.91
CA VAL A 399 10.41 -5.24 -19.61
C VAL A 399 9.15 -5.19 -18.76
N VAL A 400 8.43 -4.06 -18.77
CA VAL A 400 7.14 -3.93 -18.06
C VAL A 400 6.12 -4.94 -18.59
N ASP A 401 5.96 -5.04 -19.91
CA ASP A 401 4.99 -5.95 -20.54
C ASP A 401 5.34 -7.42 -20.23
N TRP A 402 6.63 -7.76 -20.24
CA TRP A 402 7.08 -9.11 -19.89
C TRP A 402 6.83 -9.44 -18.40
N LEU A 403 7.14 -8.52 -17.49
CA LEU A 403 6.86 -8.70 -16.05
C LEU A 403 5.36 -8.79 -15.77
N ASP A 404 4.53 -7.99 -16.44
CA ASP A 404 3.08 -8.01 -16.28
C ASP A 404 2.51 -9.38 -16.66
N HIS A 405 2.94 -9.91 -17.81
CA HIS A 405 2.54 -11.24 -18.26
C HIS A 405 3.00 -12.33 -17.29
N LEU A 406 4.27 -12.29 -16.85
CA LEU A 406 4.83 -13.25 -15.90
C LEU A 406 4.03 -13.28 -14.60
N VAL A 407 3.72 -12.12 -14.03
CA VAL A 407 2.97 -12.01 -12.77
C VAL A 407 1.54 -12.52 -12.93
N ALA A 408 0.88 -12.20 -14.04
CA ALA A 408 -0.47 -12.67 -14.33
C ALA A 408 -0.52 -14.20 -14.50
N GLU A 409 0.42 -14.78 -15.23
CA GLU A 409 0.49 -16.24 -15.45
C GLU A 409 0.80 -17.01 -14.17
N GLU A 410 1.76 -16.52 -13.38
CA GLU A 410 2.23 -17.18 -12.16
C GLU A 410 1.42 -16.78 -10.91
N LYS A 411 0.43 -15.89 -11.05
CA LYS A 411 -0.42 -15.34 -9.98
C LYS A 411 0.41 -14.76 -8.81
N LEU A 412 1.44 -13.99 -9.15
CA LEU A 412 2.38 -13.41 -8.20
C LEU A 412 1.87 -12.09 -7.62
N GLN A 413 2.54 -11.61 -6.57
CA GLN A 413 2.37 -10.22 -6.12
C GLN A 413 2.92 -9.26 -7.18
N GLN A 414 2.53 -7.98 -7.05
CA GLN A 414 3.08 -6.92 -7.87
C GLN A 414 4.61 -6.88 -7.76
N LYS A 415 5.29 -6.79 -8.90
CA LYS A 415 6.75 -6.74 -9.00
C LYS A 415 7.23 -5.29 -9.09
N LEU A 416 8.31 -4.97 -8.39
CA LEU A 416 9.04 -3.72 -8.61
C LEU A 416 9.90 -3.83 -9.87
N LEU A 417 9.78 -2.84 -10.76
CA LEU A 417 10.76 -2.51 -11.79
C LEU A 417 11.35 -1.13 -11.49
N MET A 418 12.57 -1.12 -11.00
CA MET A 418 13.30 0.10 -10.69
C MET A 418 14.20 0.51 -11.86
N ILE A 419 14.32 1.81 -12.12
CA ILE A 419 15.12 2.35 -13.21
C ILE A 419 16.04 3.40 -12.64
N HIS A 420 17.35 3.18 -12.69
CA HIS A 420 18.32 4.17 -12.22
C HIS A 420 18.37 5.35 -13.18
N GLN A 421 18.43 6.55 -12.61
CA GLN A 421 18.51 7.78 -13.37
C GLN A 421 19.11 8.93 -12.56
N PHE A 422 20.21 9.49 -13.05
CA PHE A 422 20.77 10.75 -12.54
C PHE A 422 20.95 11.82 -13.62
N GLN A 423 20.71 11.48 -14.89
CA GLN A 423 20.66 12.43 -16.00
C GLN A 423 19.45 12.16 -16.89
N LEU A 424 18.79 13.23 -17.37
CA LEU A 424 17.56 13.08 -18.15
C LEU A 424 17.74 12.25 -19.43
N GLN A 425 18.90 12.36 -20.07
CA GLN A 425 19.13 11.67 -21.34
C GLN A 425 19.29 10.15 -21.21
N MET A 426 19.44 9.61 -20.01
CA MET A 426 19.53 8.16 -19.75
C MET A 426 18.28 7.41 -20.22
N ILE A 427 17.12 8.08 -20.22
CA ILE A 427 15.86 7.54 -20.73
C ILE A 427 15.37 8.46 -21.85
N ARG A 428 15.43 7.98 -23.10
CA ARG A 428 14.92 8.73 -24.27
C ARG A 428 13.41 8.59 -24.37
N ASP A 429 12.75 9.66 -24.81
CA ASP A 429 11.29 9.75 -24.94
C ASP A 429 10.56 9.33 -23.65
N ARG A 430 11.07 9.78 -22.50
CA ARG A 430 10.65 9.36 -21.16
C ARG A 430 9.17 9.58 -20.89
N GLU A 431 8.53 10.53 -21.56
CA GLU A 431 7.09 10.75 -21.51
C GLU A 431 6.26 9.58 -22.06
N ARG A 432 6.86 8.67 -22.82
CA ARG A 432 6.26 7.42 -23.32
C ARG A 432 6.54 6.21 -22.42
N MET A 433 7.32 6.39 -21.35
CA MET A 433 7.64 5.33 -20.41
C MET A 433 6.38 4.92 -19.65
N SER A 434 6.20 3.61 -19.49
CA SER A 434 5.09 3.05 -18.75
C SER A 434 5.13 3.52 -17.30
N VAL A 435 3.95 3.80 -16.77
CA VAL A 435 3.71 4.13 -15.36
C VAL A 435 3.51 2.88 -14.50
N GLY A 436 3.68 1.69 -15.10
CA GLY A 436 3.38 0.40 -14.50
C GLY A 436 1.98 -0.13 -14.86
N THR A 437 1.64 -1.26 -14.26
CA THR A 437 0.36 -1.97 -14.41
C THR A 437 -0.17 -2.38 -13.05
N ASP A 438 -1.30 -3.10 -12.99
CA ASP A 438 -1.73 -3.70 -11.73
C ASP A 438 -0.74 -4.75 -11.20
N ASN A 439 0.15 -5.27 -12.05
CA ASN A 439 1.14 -6.31 -11.73
C ASN A 439 2.58 -5.80 -11.65
N VAL A 440 2.87 -4.60 -12.16
CA VAL A 440 4.21 -4.01 -12.16
C VAL A 440 4.18 -2.61 -11.58
N CYS A 441 4.93 -2.37 -10.51
CA CYS A 441 5.21 -1.04 -9.98
C CYS A 441 6.51 -0.53 -10.61
N VAL A 442 6.44 0.58 -11.33
CA VAL A 442 7.63 1.24 -11.89
C VAL A 442 8.10 2.32 -10.92
N ALA A 443 9.40 2.34 -10.64
CA ALA A 443 10.05 3.39 -9.86
C ALA A 443 11.27 3.96 -10.59
N VAL A 444 11.48 5.27 -10.47
CA VAL A 444 12.71 5.93 -10.93
C VAL A 444 13.58 6.23 -9.72
N HIS A 445 14.82 5.77 -9.76
CA HIS A 445 15.76 5.85 -8.65
C HIS A 445 16.85 6.87 -8.96
N CYS A 446 16.93 7.93 -8.16
CA CYS A 446 17.92 8.99 -8.29
C CYS A 446 19.30 8.49 -7.82
N ASP A 447 20.06 7.93 -8.76
CA ASP A 447 21.36 7.29 -8.53
C ASP A 447 22.56 8.20 -8.83
N GLY A 448 22.52 9.43 -8.30
CA GLY A 448 23.60 10.40 -8.45
C GLY A 448 24.30 10.67 -7.13
N HIS A 449 25.63 10.77 -7.14
CA HIS A 449 26.42 11.06 -5.95
C HIS A 449 26.94 12.51 -5.91
N GLY A 450 27.35 12.97 -4.73
CA GLY A 450 28.04 14.24 -4.55
C GLY A 450 27.49 15.09 -3.41
N GLY A 451 27.79 16.39 -3.43
CA GLY A 451 27.31 17.32 -2.41
C GLY A 451 25.78 17.41 -2.40
N THR A 452 25.20 17.63 -1.21
CA THR A 452 23.74 17.64 -1.00
C THR A 452 22.99 18.55 -1.98
N ASP A 453 23.53 19.74 -2.28
CA ASP A 453 22.90 20.69 -3.20
C ASP A 453 22.75 20.12 -4.62
N ILE A 454 23.79 19.43 -5.12
CA ILE A 454 23.80 18.81 -6.44
C ILE A 454 22.81 17.65 -6.46
N LYS A 455 22.75 16.83 -5.40
CA LYS A 455 21.78 15.73 -5.32
C LYS A 455 20.34 16.24 -5.31
N MET A 456 20.07 17.34 -4.60
CA MET A 456 18.75 17.97 -4.60
C MET A 456 18.40 18.58 -5.97
N GLU A 457 19.38 19.13 -6.70
CA GLU A 457 19.18 19.56 -8.09
C GLU A 457 18.83 18.37 -8.98
N THR A 458 19.60 17.29 -8.93
CA THR A 458 19.33 16.04 -9.66
C THR A 458 17.94 15.49 -9.35
N TRP A 459 17.58 15.39 -8.07
CA TRP A 459 16.25 14.95 -7.63
C TRP A 459 15.13 15.79 -8.24
N ASN A 460 15.26 17.12 -8.21
CA ASN A 460 14.28 18.03 -8.76
C ASN A 460 14.17 17.95 -10.28
N VAL A 461 15.29 17.72 -10.98
CA VAL A 461 15.33 17.55 -12.43
C VAL A 461 14.73 16.21 -12.83
N VAL A 462 15.16 15.11 -12.22
CA VAL A 462 14.71 13.75 -12.54
C VAL A 462 13.21 13.61 -12.30
N ARG A 463 12.69 14.09 -11.15
CA ARG A 463 11.25 13.97 -10.84
C ARG A 463 10.35 14.84 -11.71
N LYS A 464 10.88 15.88 -12.36
CA LYS A 464 10.07 16.84 -13.10
C LYS A 464 9.39 16.15 -14.29
N GLY A 465 8.06 16.23 -14.32
CA GLY A 465 7.24 15.67 -15.39
C GLY A 465 7.00 14.16 -15.30
N LEU A 466 7.45 13.49 -14.24
CA LEU A 466 7.05 12.10 -13.97
C LEU A 466 5.58 12.05 -13.54
N ASP A 467 4.88 11.02 -14.00
CA ASP A 467 3.53 10.71 -13.53
C ASP A 467 3.60 10.35 -12.03
N PRO A 468 2.69 10.87 -11.18
CA PRO A 468 2.72 10.62 -9.74
C PRO A 468 2.48 9.15 -9.34
N ARG A 469 2.14 8.27 -10.29
CA ARG A 469 2.08 6.82 -10.07
C ARG A 469 3.46 6.14 -10.06
N ILE A 470 4.47 6.78 -10.65
CA ILE A 470 5.85 6.26 -10.66
C ILE A 470 6.46 6.51 -9.27
N GLY A 471 6.94 5.44 -8.64
CA GLY A 471 7.63 5.52 -7.35
C GLY A 471 8.96 6.26 -7.48
N LEU A 472 9.43 6.87 -6.39
CA LEU A 472 10.68 7.62 -6.39
C LEU A 472 11.70 7.04 -5.42
N GLY A 473 12.90 6.78 -5.93
CA GLY A 473 14.04 6.29 -5.15
C GLY A 473 15.11 7.35 -4.93
N TRP A 474 15.83 7.26 -3.81
CA TRP A 474 17.02 8.06 -3.51
C TRP A 474 18.19 7.16 -3.09
N LYS A 475 19.35 7.29 -3.74
CA LYS A 475 20.58 6.61 -3.28
C LYS A 475 21.39 7.51 -2.35
N ASN A 476 21.84 6.98 -1.22
CA ASN A 476 22.88 7.54 -0.37
C ASN A 476 24.19 6.80 -0.64
N PHE A 477 25.28 7.54 -0.80
CA PHE A 477 26.63 6.99 -0.98
C PHE A 477 27.46 7.26 0.26
N TYR A 478 28.03 6.23 0.88
CA TYR A 478 28.73 6.40 2.16
C TYR A 478 29.97 7.31 2.04
N ASP A 479 30.73 7.16 0.97
CA ASP A 479 32.02 7.83 0.80
C ASP A 479 31.96 8.99 -0.20
N GLU A 480 31.11 8.91 -1.22
CA GLU A 480 31.01 9.88 -2.31
C GLU A 480 30.11 11.08 -1.97
N ASP A 481 29.13 10.92 -1.08
CA ASP A 481 28.27 12.02 -0.66
C ASP A 481 28.93 12.82 0.47
N GLN A 482 29.04 14.13 0.29
CA GLN A 482 29.80 15.00 1.20
C GLN A 482 28.99 16.26 1.56
N PRO A 483 28.28 16.27 2.71
CA PRO A 483 28.00 15.13 3.58
C PRO A 483 26.89 14.22 3.01
N MET A 484 26.96 12.92 3.29
CA MET A 484 25.81 12.01 3.16
C MET A 484 24.68 12.44 4.10
N LEU A 485 23.43 12.36 3.64
CA LEU A 485 22.26 12.66 4.46
C LEU A 485 22.03 11.59 5.53
N THR A 486 21.58 12.00 6.71
CA THR A 486 21.04 11.06 7.70
C THR A 486 19.67 10.51 7.25
N PRO A 487 19.15 9.44 7.87
CA PRO A 487 17.78 8.97 7.63
C PRO A 487 16.72 10.07 7.79
N GLU A 488 16.81 10.89 8.84
CA GLU A 488 15.89 12.01 9.09
C GLU A 488 15.95 13.05 7.97
N GLN A 489 17.15 13.38 7.50
CA GLN A 489 17.34 14.33 6.40
C GLN A 489 16.88 13.76 5.07
N THR A 490 17.13 12.46 4.81
CA THR A 490 16.63 11.76 3.62
C THR A 490 15.09 11.77 3.60
N MET A 491 14.46 11.55 4.75
CA MET A 491 12.99 11.61 4.90
C MET A 491 12.42 13.03 4.87
N GLN A 492 13.26 14.07 4.87
CA GLN A 492 12.87 15.46 4.63
C GLN A 492 12.93 15.86 3.15
N VAL A 493 13.51 15.04 2.27
CA VAL A 493 13.40 15.23 0.82
C VAL A 493 11.91 15.22 0.43
N ARG A 494 11.52 16.09 -0.52
CA ARG A 494 10.12 16.27 -0.93
C ARG A 494 9.94 16.04 -2.45
N PRO A 495 9.01 15.15 -2.86
CA PRO A 495 8.27 14.20 -2.01
C PRO A 495 9.24 13.24 -1.27
N ALA A 496 8.78 12.63 -0.17
CA ALA A 496 9.62 11.67 0.55
C ALA A 496 9.85 10.43 -0.35
N PRO A 497 11.08 9.88 -0.43
CA PRO A 497 11.34 8.71 -1.26
C PRO A 497 10.55 7.48 -0.82
N ASP A 498 10.10 6.66 -1.78
CA ASP A 498 9.48 5.34 -1.55
C ASP A 498 10.56 4.26 -1.37
N PHE A 499 11.70 4.46 -2.03
CA PHE A 499 12.88 3.59 -1.98
C PHE A 499 14.11 4.39 -1.57
N VAL A 500 14.92 3.85 -0.68
CA VAL A 500 16.22 4.41 -0.31
C VAL A 500 17.28 3.32 -0.39
N SER A 501 18.38 3.51 -1.10
CA SER A 501 19.50 2.57 -1.06
C SER A 501 20.75 3.19 -0.48
N TYR A 502 21.63 2.34 0.02
CA TYR A 502 22.98 2.67 0.45
C TYR A 502 23.99 1.94 -0.43
N GLN A 503 24.98 2.67 -0.92
CA GLN A 503 26.10 2.14 -1.69
C GLN A 503 27.43 2.47 -1.03
#